data_AF-L7E7E3-F1
#
_entry.id   AF-L7E7E3-F1
#
_cell.length_a   1.000
_cell.length_b   1.000
_cell.length_c   1.000
_cell.angle_alpha   90.00
_cell.angle_beta   90.00
_cell.angle_gamma   90.00
#
_symmetry.space_group_name_H-M   'P 1'
#
loop_
_entity.id
_entity.type
_entity.pdbx_description
1 polymer ?
#
loop_
_entity_poly.entity_id
_entity_poly.type
_entity_poly.pdbx_seq_one_letter_code
_entity_poly.pdbx_strand_id
1 'polypeptide(L)'
;MVVNILYIGRNDENPSNFEKMFRWWQQVWKENIEPQPDQPILLCLKGGVGQASEASRISGLSFYGNDIKFYEFIPTPHDNQKGISSDYTGPFLGTNYLWDRTRQQALQLLERYDYAGLQNLVKPYYEQNKQKWKETYALIKSGVSWNQGQFEDFFQSASFSFNNQQKEQHQQYWWMAYEQAYTAVVRLKQKNTTEAMLHSFRAVEGLIYECLKHEFKDYMVNSEYTYSSLKSSVLTKYPDLSILFVNGTNKTDILLDSRNQQRVIELSINVDLKDWGSAELRNHRNRLSHKLGGISEKELYQAWGKDTYNQKDWEKRILNCLNLITENKFNYLWQGSLFASIHERVRTAIKNYNVV
;
A
#
# COMPACT_ATOMS: atom_id res chain seq x y z
N MET A 1 -31.62 -8.71 -24.82
CA MET A 1 -31.19 -9.82 -23.94
C MET A 1 -31.11 -11.05 -24.80
N VAL A 2 -29.91 -11.60 -25.00
CA VAL A 2 -29.72 -12.87 -25.71
C VAL A 2 -29.91 -13.98 -24.69
N VAL A 3 -30.83 -14.92 -24.97
CA VAL A 3 -31.13 -16.04 -24.08
C VAL A 3 -30.68 -17.32 -24.75
N ASN A 4 -29.69 -17.99 -24.14
CA ASN A 4 -29.22 -19.30 -24.57
C ASN A 4 -29.77 -20.36 -23.61
N ILE A 5 -30.51 -21.33 -24.14
CA ILE A 5 -31.04 -22.46 -23.35
C ILE A 5 -30.13 -23.66 -23.58
N LEU A 6 -29.42 -24.09 -22.53
CA LEU A 6 -28.53 -25.25 -22.56
C LEU A 6 -29.25 -26.45 -21.95
N TYR A 7 -29.48 -27.48 -22.75
CA TYR A 7 -30.10 -28.72 -22.28
C TYR A 7 -29.02 -29.70 -21.79
N ILE A 8 -29.12 -30.12 -20.54
CA ILE A 8 -28.18 -31.08 -19.93
C ILE A 8 -28.79 -32.49 -20.01
N GLY A 9 -27.99 -33.48 -20.41
CA GLY A 9 -28.40 -34.90 -20.40
C GLY A 9 -29.26 -35.35 -21.58
N ARG A 10 -29.38 -34.56 -22.64
CA ARG A 10 -29.83 -35.06 -23.94
C ARG A 10 -28.63 -35.68 -24.68
N ASN A 11 -28.85 -36.79 -25.39
CA ASN A 11 -27.86 -37.50 -26.21
C ASN A 11 -26.64 -38.10 -25.47
N ASP A 12 -26.74 -38.45 -24.18
CA ASP A 12 -25.62 -38.95 -23.36
C ASP A 12 -24.42 -37.98 -23.19
N GLU A 13 -24.60 -36.70 -23.52
CA GLU A 13 -23.53 -35.69 -23.54
C GLU A 13 -23.21 -35.06 -22.16
N ASN A 14 -23.71 -35.60 -21.06
CA ASN A 14 -23.35 -35.13 -19.72
C ASN A 14 -22.52 -36.17 -18.97
N PRO A 15 -21.20 -35.98 -18.80
CA PRO A 15 -20.37 -36.90 -18.05
C PRO A 15 -20.84 -37.05 -16.60
N SER A 16 -20.74 -38.23 -16.00
CA SER A 16 -21.00 -38.43 -14.57
C SER A 16 -19.80 -38.14 -13.67
N ASN A 17 -18.61 -37.96 -14.26
CA ASN A 17 -17.38 -37.61 -13.55
C ASN A 17 -17.18 -36.09 -13.55
N PHE A 18 -16.92 -35.51 -12.37
CA PHE A 18 -16.80 -34.06 -12.20
C PHE A 18 -15.75 -33.40 -13.10
N GLU A 19 -14.56 -34.00 -13.25
CA GLU A 19 -13.51 -33.45 -14.12
C GLU A 19 -13.93 -33.44 -15.59
N LYS A 20 -14.65 -34.50 -16.03
CA LYS A 20 -15.21 -34.55 -17.37
C LYS A 20 -16.35 -33.53 -17.54
N MET A 21 -17.23 -33.37 -16.54
CA MET A 21 -18.28 -32.35 -16.54
C MET A 21 -17.69 -30.93 -16.62
N PHE A 22 -16.62 -30.67 -15.87
CA PHE A 22 -15.95 -29.38 -15.86
C PHE A 22 -15.41 -29.04 -17.25
N ARG A 23 -14.70 -29.97 -17.89
CA ARG A 23 -14.19 -29.78 -19.27
C ARG A 23 -15.30 -29.61 -20.29
N TRP A 24 -16.38 -30.39 -20.16
CA TRP A 24 -17.55 -30.24 -21.02
C TRP A 24 -18.16 -28.84 -20.87
N TRP A 25 -18.35 -28.34 -19.65
CA TRP A 25 -18.82 -26.98 -19.43
C TRP A 25 -17.88 -25.91 -20.00
N GLN A 26 -16.56 -26.08 -19.87
CA GLN A 26 -15.60 -25.17 -20.52
C GLN A 26 -15.79 -25.10 -22.04
N GLN A 27 -16.08 -26.23 -22.68
CA GLN A 27 -16.40 -26.27 -24.10
C GLN A 27 -17.74 -25.58 -24.39
N VAL A 28 -18.77 -25.86 -23.59
CA VAL A 28 -20.10 -25.23 -23.71
C VAL A 28 -20.00 -23.71 -23.62
N TRP A 29 -19.27 -23.19 -22.62
CA TRP A 29 -19.02 -21.75 -22.48
C TRP A 29 -18.39 -21.16 -23.74
N LYS A 30 -17.35 -21.81 -24.27
CA LYS A 30 -16.61 -21.35 -25.44
C LYS A 30 -17.46 -21.37 -26.72
N GLU A 31 -18.29 -22.38 -26.90
CA GLU A 31 -19.00 -22.63 -28.16
C GLU A 31 -20.37 -21.95 -28.23
N ASN A 32 -21.00 -21.69 -27.07
CA ASN A 32 -22.40 -21.28 -27.03
C ASN A 32 -22.62 -19.89 -26.42
N ILE A 33 -21.62 -19.32 -25.73
CA ILE A 33 -21.78 -18.05 -25.01
C ILE A 33 -20.76 -17.03 -25.55
N GLU A 34 -21.28 -16.00 -26.22
CA GLU A 34 -20.49 -14.87 -26.71
C GLU A 34 -20.69 -13.65 -25.80
N PRO A 35 -19.69 -13.28 -24.98
CA PRO A 35 -19.81 -12.16 -24.04
C PRO A 35 -19.98 -10.83 -24.78
N GLN A 36 -20.82 -9.96 -24.23
CA GLN A 36 -20.94 -8.57 -24.70
C GLN A 36 -20.20 -7.65 -23.72
N PRO A 37 -19.41 -6.66 -24.19
CA PRO A 37 -18.47 -5.87 -23.36
C PRO A 37 -19.09 -5.21 -22.11
N ASP A 38 -20.38 -4.89 -22.14
CA ASP A 38 -21.08 -4.17 -21.08
C ASP A 38 -22.27 -4.95 -20.49
N GLN A 39 -22.39 -6.26 -20.76
CA GLN A 39 -23.48 -7.08 -20.22
C GLN A 39 -22.95 -8.25 -19.38
N PRO A 40 -23.37 -8.36 -18.11
CA PRO A 40 -23.00 -9.52 -17.31
C PRO A 40 -23.65 -10.77 -17.88
N ILE A 41 -22.92 -11.88 -17.82
CA ILE A 41 -23.46 -13.22 -18.11
C ILE A 41 -24.32 -13.64 -16.93
N LEU A 42 -25.60 -13.90 -17.17
CA LEU A 42 -26.51 -14.36 -16.12
C LEU A 42 -26.71 -15.87 -16.26
N LEU A 43 -26.25 -16.62 -15.26
CA LEU A 43 -26.44 -18.06 -15.18
C LEU A 43 -27.59 -18.38 -14.23
N CYS A 44 -28.70 -18.85 -14.80
CA CYS A 44 -29.86 -19.35 -14.08
C CYS A 44 -29.91 -20.88 -14.21
N LEU A 45 -29.71 -21.60 -13.11
CA LEU A 45 -29.72 -23.07 -13.13
C LEU A 45 -31.07 -23.57 -12.64
N LYS A 46 -31.81 -24.25 -13.52
CA LYS A 46 -33.10 -24.87 -13.21
C LYS A 46 -33.07 -26.34 -13.57
N GLY A 47 -33.04 -27.20 -12.55
CA GLY A 47 -33.09 -28.66 -12.74
C GLY A 47 -31.80 -29.23 -13.34
N GLY A 48 -31.20 -30.17 -12.62
CA GLY A 48 -29.96 -30.84 -13.00
C GLY A 48 -29.42 -31.66 -11.83
N VAL A 49 -28.53 -32.61 -12.10
CA VAL A 49 -27.76 -33.27 -11.04
C VAL A 49 -26.89 -32.20 -10.38
N GLY A 50 -26.92 -32.09 -9.05
CA GLY A 50 -26.23 -31.00 -8.32
C GLY A 50 -24.77 -30.80 -8.76
N GLN A 51 -24.04 -31.88 -9.05
CA GLN A 51 -22.65 -31.82 -9.53
C GLN A 51 -22.49 -31.10 -10.88
N ALA A 52 -23.43 -31.22 -11.81
CA ALA A 52 -23.37 -30.56 -13.11
C ALA A 52 -23.63 -29.05 -12.97
N SER A 53 -24.55 -28.67 -12.08
CA SER A 53 -24.81 -27.27 -11.71
C SER A 53 -23.60 -26.64 -11.03
N GLU A 54 -22.93 -27.35 -10.13
CA GLU A 54 -21.70 -26.86 -9.51
C GLU A 54 -20.54 -26.74 -10.51
N ALA A 55 -20.38 -27.72 -11.41
CA ALA A 55 -19.37 -27.67 -12.46
C ALA A 55 -19.57 -26.45 -13.38
N SER A 56 -20.82 -26.11 -13.71
CA SER A 56 -21.14 -24.92 -14.51
C SER A 56 -20.76 -23.62 -13.80
N ARG A 57 -21.10 -23.50 -12.50
CA ARG A 57 -20.74 -22.33 -11.68
C ARG A 57 -19.23 -22.13 -11.61
N ILE A 58 -18.48 -23.17 -11.26
CA ILE A 58 -17.03 -23.07 -11.06
C ILE A 58 -16.32 -22.83 -12.40
N SER A 59 -16.71 -23.52 -13.47
CA SER A 59 -16.10 -23.31 -14.80
C SER A 59 -16.46 -21.95 -15.40
N GLY A 60 -17.69 -21.47 -15.19
CA GLY A 60 -18.12 -20.14 -15.63
C GLY A 60 -17.36 -19.04 -14.89
N LEU A 61 -17.21 -19.17 -13.56
CA LEU A 61 -16.33 -18.31 -12.75
C LEU A 61 -14.88 -18.33 -13.26
N SER A 62 -14.38 -19.50 -13.67
CA SER A 62 -13.03 -19.62 -14.22
C SER A 62 -12.87 -18.95 -15.59
N PHE A 63 -13.93 -18.90 -16.40
CA PHE A 63 -13.89 -18.31 -17.76
C PHE A 63 -14.15 -16.81 -17.76
N TYR A 64 -15.11 -16.36 -16.96
CA TYR A 64 -15.65 -14.99 -17.03
C TYR A 64 -15.38 -14.18 -15.77
N GLY A 65 -14.80 -14.77 -14.73
CA GLY A 65 -14.44 -14.05 -13.50
C GLY A 65 -15.64 -13.35 -12.86
N ASN A 66 -15.57 -12.01 -12.78
CA ASN A 66 -16.63 -11.18 -12.19
C ASN A 66 -17.77 -10.82 -13.17
N ASP A 67 -17.62 -11.15 -14.45
CA ASP A 67 -18.60 -10.81 -15.48
C ASP A 67 -19.78 -11.78 -15.49
N ILE A 68 -19.63 -12.95 -14.85
CA ILE A 68 -20.73 -13.90 -14.64
C ILE A 68 -21.39 -13.69 -13.28
N LYS A 69 -22.73 -13.78 -13.26
CA LYS A 69 -23.54 -13.72 -12.06
C LYS A 69 -24.55 -14.85 -12.04
N PHE A 70 -24.92 -15.28 -10.83
CA PHE A 70 -25.75 -16.46 -10.60
C PHE A 70 -27.10 -16.07 -10.05
N TYR A 71 -28.16 -16.71 -10.56
CA TYR A 71 -29.47 -16.69 -9.95
C TYR A 71 -29.79 -18.08 -9.37
N GLU A 72 -30.29 -18.08 -8.15
CA GLU A 72 -30.75 -19.27 -7.44
C GLU A 72 -32.27 -19.33 -7.47
N PHE A 73 -32.85 -20.49 -7.78
CA PHE A 73 -34.30 -20.64 -7.68
C PHE A 73 -34.74 -20.74 -6.21
N ILE A 74 -35.92 -20.22 -5.90
CA ILE A 74 -36.56 -20.39 -4.60
C ILE A 74 -37.29 -21.74 -4.61
N PRO A 75 -36.90 -22.72 -3.77
CA PRO A 75 -37.54 -24.03 -3.79
C PRO A 75 -39.03 -23.90 -3.45
N THR A 76 -39.90 -24.31 -4.37
CA THR A 76 -41.35 -24.37 -4.17
C THR A 76 -41.88 -25.76 -4.53
N PRO A 77 -41.53 -26.81 -3.74
CA PRO A 77 -41.65 -28.21 -4.17
C PRO A 77 -43.08 -28.60 -4.60
N HIS A 78 -44.09 -28.14 -3.87
CA HIS A 78 -45.49 -28.41 -4.16
C HIS A 78 -45.96 -27.77 -5.48
N ASP A 79 -45.49 -26.55 -5.77
CA ASP A 79 -45.87 -25.82 -6.99
C ASP A 79 -45.09 -26.36 -8.19
N ASN A 80 -43.82 -26.72 -8.00
CA ASN A 80 -43.00 -27.36 -9.02
C ASN A 80 -43.57 -28.71 -9.48
N GLN A 81 -44.13 -29.51 -8.56
CA GLN A 81 -44.84 -30.76 -8.89
C GLN A 81 -46.08 -30.53 -9.76
N LYS A 82 -46.69 -29.34 -9.67
CA LYS A 82 -47.84 -28.92 -10.49
C LYS A 82 -47.42 -28.21 -11.79
N GLY A 83 -46.12 -28.19 -12.08
CA GLY A 83 -45.57 -27.50 -13.27
C GLY A 83 -45.49 -25.97 -13.13
N ILE A 84 -45.72 -25.43 -11.94
CA ILE A 84 -45.60 -23.99 -11.67
C ILE A 84 -44.12 -23.67 -11.43
N SER A 85 -43.61 -22.64 -12.10
CA SER A 85 -42.22 -22.23 -12.00
C SER A 85 -41.89 -21.59 -10.66
N SER A 86 -40.72 -21.91 -10.11
CA SER A 86 -40.11 -21.16 -9.01
C SER A 86 -39.68 -19.76 -9.43
N ASP A 87 -39.79 -18.82 -8.49
CA ASP A 87 -39.09 -17.54 -8.54
C ASP A 87 -37.58 -17.71 -8.36
N TYR A 88 -36.82 -16.64 -8.62
CA TYR A 88 -35.37 -16.62 -8.46
C TYR A 88 -34.91 -15.49 -7.54
N THR A 89 -33.77 -15.71 -6.88
CA THR A 89 -33.03 -14.71 -6.10
C THR A 89 -31.65 -14.51 -6.69
N GLY A 90 -31.10 -13.30 -6.52
CA GLY A 90 -29.82 -12.89 -7.11
C GLY A 90 -29.92 -11.49 -7.74
N PRO A 91 -28.94 -11.08 -8.56
CA PRO A 91 -27.79 -11.86 -9.00
C PRO A 91 -26.68 -11.92 -7.93
N PHE A 92 -26.11 -13.10 -7.70
CA PHE A 92 -24.96 -13.33 -6.83
C PHE A 92 -23.67 -13.40 -7.63
N LEU A 93 -22.56 -12.92 -7.06
CA LEU A 93 -21.23 -13.03 -7.70
C LEU A 93 -20.59 -14.42 -7.57
N GLY A 94 -21.21 -15.36 -6.84
CA GLY A 94 -20.57 -16.65 -6.53
C GLY A 94 -19.36 -16.51 -5.60
N THR A 95 -19.29 -15.43 -4.83
CA THR A 95 -18.16 -15.09 -3.95
C THR A 95 -17.85 -16.15 -2.90
N ASN A 96 -18.86 -16.93 -2.48
CA ASN A 96 -18.67 -18.09 -1.59
C ASN A 96 -17.73 -19.17 -2.16
N TYR A 97 -17.68 -19.34 -3.49
CA TYR A 97 -16.90 -20.39 -4.14
C TYR A 97 -15.41 -20.06 -4.23
N LEU A 98 -15.08 -18.78 -4.34
CA LEU A 98 -13.71 -18.33 -4.62
C LEU A 98 -13.09 -17.55 -3.49
N TRP A 99 -13.86 -17.14 -2.47
CA TRP A 99 -13.32 -16.28 -1.43
C TRP A 99 -12.09 -16.88 -0.77
N ASP A 100 -12.05 -18.19 -0.50
CA ASP A 100 -10.86 -18.80 0.10
C ASP A 100 -9.62 -18.61 -0.77
N ARG A 101 -9.75 -18.77 -2.09
CA ARG A 101 -8.66 -18.52 -3.06
C ARG A 101 -8.32 -17.03 -3.15
N THR A 102 -9.33 -16.16 -3.28
CA THR A 102 -9.14 -14.70 -3.31
C THR A 102 -8.48 -14.20 -2.04
N ARG A 103 -8.84 -14.73 -0.88
CA ARG A 103 -8.25 -14.42 0.42
C ARG A 103 -6.77 -14.79 0.45
N GLN A 104 -6.40 -15.99 -0.04
CA GLN A 104 -4.98 -16.36 -0.14
C GLN A 104 -4.21 -15.41 -1.07
N GLN A 105 -4.78 -15.05 -2.22
CA GLN A 105 -4.17 -14.06 -3.13
C GLN A 105 -4.05 -12.68 -2.49
N ALA A 106 -5.08 -12.22 -1.77
CA ALA A 106 -5.08 -10.95 -1.04
C ALA A 106 -4.00 -10.93 0.04
N LEU A 107 -3.83 -12.03 0.78
CA LEU A 107 -2.77 -12.16 1.79
C LEU A 107 -1.37 -12.16 1.15
N GLN A 108 -1.18 -12.81 0.00
CA GLN A 108 0.08 -12.75 -0.75
C GLN A 108 0.39 -11.34 -1.27
N LEU A 109 -0.63 -10.60 -1.73
CA LEU A 109 -0.48 -9.19 -2.12
C LEU A 109 -0.09 -8.32 -0.92
N LEU A 110 -0.70 -8.55 0.24
CA LEU A 110 -0.33 -7.88 1.48
C LEU A 110 1.10 -8.20 1.92
N GLU A 111 1.55 -9.44 1.84
CA GLU A 111 2.96 -9.80 2.13
C GLU A 111 3.96 -9.00 1.30
N ARG A 112 3.56 -8.63 0.08
CA ARG A 112 4.34 -7.80 -0.84
C ARG A 112 3.98 -6.32 -0.78
N TYR A 113 3.12 -5.88 0.13
CA TYR A 113 2.61 -4.51 0.24
C TYR A 113 2.00 -3.98 -1.08
N ASP A 114 1.44 -4.86 -1.91
CA ASP A 114 0.77 -4.48 -3.16
C ASP A 114 -0.69 -4.09 -2.90
N TYR A 115 -0.87 -2.88 -2.38
CA TYR A 115 -2.19 -2.34 -2.06
C TYR A 115 -3.01 -2.01 -3.31
N ALA A 116 -2.38 -1.67 -4.43
CA ALA A 116 -3.09 -1.40 -5.68
C ALA A 116 -3.67 -2.69 -6.26
N GLY A 117 -2.87 -3.77 -6.30
CA GLY A 117 -3.32 -5.11 -6.66
C GLY A 117 -4.40 -5.61 -5.71
N LEU A 118 -4.22 -5.43 -4.40
CA LEU A 118 -5.21 -5.82 -3.39
C LEU A 118 -6.53 -5.08 -3.58
N GLN A 119 -6.48 -3.76 -3.78
CA GLN A 119 -7.67 -2.94 -4.01
C GLN A 119 -8.47 -3.46 -5.19
N ASN A 120 -7.81 -3.72 -6.32
CA ASN A 120 -8.44 -4.25 -7.52
C ASN A 120 -9.06 -5.63 -7.27
N LEU A 121 -8.34 -6.50 -6.55
CA LEU A 121 -8.77 -7.86 -6.24
C LEU A 121 -10.05 -7.89 -5.37
N VAL A 122 -10.16 -7.01 -4.37
CA VAL A 122 -11.31 -7.03 -3.43
C VAL A 122 -12.45 -6.10 -3.85
N LYS A 123 -12.27 -5.26 -4.87
CA LYS A 123 -13.29 -4.31 -5.35
C LYS A 123 -14.67 -4.95 -5.60
N PRO A 124 -14.80 -6.12 -6.27
CA PRO A 124 -16.10 -6.77 -6.47
C PRO A 124 -16.82 -7.13 -5.16
N TYR A 125 -16.06 -7.54 -4.13
CA TYR A 125 -16.59 -7.89 -2.81
C TYR A 125 -17.08 -6.64 -2.06
N TYR A 126 -16.34 -5.54 -2.18
CA TYR A 126 -16.77 -4.24 -1.67
C TYR A 126 -18.04 -3.76 -2.38
N GLU A 127 -18.15 -3.90 -3.69
CA GLU A 127 -19.34 -3.48 -4.45
C GLU A 127 -20.57 -4.31 -4.10
N GLN A 128 -20.40 -5.62 -3.86
CA GLN A 128 -21.49 -6.51 -3.43
C GLN A 128 -22.00 -6.17 -2.01
N ASN A 129 -21.11 -5.82 -1.08
CA ASN A 129 -21.48 -5.48 0.30
C ASN A 129 -20.67 -4.30 0.83
N LYS A 130 -21.06 -3.09 0.39
CA LYS A 130 -20.39 -1.84 0.76
C LYS A 130 -20.33 -1.62 2.26
N GLN A 131 -21.39 -1.99 2.99
CA GLN A 131 -21.46 -1.77 4.43
C GLN A 131 -20.43 -2.64 5.18
N LYS A 132 -20.37 -3.94 4.86
CA LYS A 132 -19.44 -4.90 5.49
C LYS A 132 -17.98 -4.60 5.15
N TRP A 133 -17.72 -4.05 3.96
CA TRP A 133 -16.37 -3.76 3.47
C TRP A 133 -15.92 -2.31 3.66
N LYS A 134 -16.79 -1.40 4.09
CA LYS A 134 -16.53 0.06 4.11
C LYS A 134 -15.18 0.41 4.73
N GLU A 135 -14.95 -0.08 5.94
CA GLU A 135 -13.73 0.20 6.70
C GLU A 135 -12.51 -0.48 6.08
N THR A 136 -12.59 -1.78 5.80
CA THR A 136 -11.50 -2.55 5.19
C THR A 136 -11.05 -1.94 3.87
N TYR A 137 -12.00 -1.57 3.01
CA TYR A 137 -11.70 -0.98 1.71
C TYR A 137 -11.11 0.44 1.83
N ALA A 138 -11.52 1.22 2.84
CA ALA A 138 -10.89 2.50 3.15
C ALA A 138 -9.44 2.35 3.64
N LEU A 139 -9.17 1.35 4.48
CA LEU A 139 -7.79 1.04 4.90
C LEU A 139 -6.92 0.49 3.76
N ILE A 140 -7.51 -0.23 2.80
CA ILE A 140 -6.79 -0.65 1.59
C ILE A 140 -6.43 0.57 0.73
N LYS A 141 -7.38 1.50 0.55
CA LYS A 141 -7.13 2.77 -0.14
C LYS A 141 -6.02 3.59 0.53
N SER A 142 -6.02 3.69 1.86
CA SER A 142 -4.97 4.42 2.57
C SER A 142 -3.59 3.81 2.34
N GLY A 143 -3.48 2.49 2.20
CA GLY A 143 -2.23 1.83 1.82
C GLY A 143 -1.77 2.11 0.39
N VAL A 144 -2.69 2.39 -0.55
CA VAL A 144 -2.34 2.88 -1.89
C VAL A 144 -1.70 4.27 -1.79
N SER A 145 -2.33 5.21 -1.08
CA SER A 145 -1.80 6.57 -0.87
C SER A 145 -0.44 6.54 -0.15
N TRP A 146 -0.30 5.69 0.87
CA TRP A 146 0.96 5.52 1.58
C TRP A 146 2.09 5.02 0.65
N ASN A 147 1.80 4.02 -0.19
CA ASN A 147 2.76 3.51 -1.18
C ASN A 147 3.21 4.59 -2.19
N GLN A 148 2.40 5.61 -2.42
CA GLN A 148 2.69 6.73 -3.32
C GLN A 148 3.40 7.90 -2.62
N GLY A 149 3.64 7.80 -1.30
CA GLY A 149 4.19 8.90 -0.50
C GLY A 149 3.19 10.03 -0.23
N GLN A 150 1.90 9.83 -0.51
CA GLN A 150 0.83 10.76 -0.19
C GLN A 150 0.39 10.56 1.26
N PHE A 151 1.28 10.88 2.20
CA PHE A 151 1.07 10.54 3.61
C PHE A 151 -0.15 11.24 4.22
N GLU A 152 -0.45 12.47 3.83
CA GLU A 152 -1.67 13.16 4.29
C GLU A 152 -2.93 12.42 3.85
N ASP A 153 -3.04 12.07 2.57
CA ASP A 153 -4.19 11.30 2.03
C ASP A 153 -4.31 9.91 2.69
N PHE A 154 -3.17 9.27 2.97
CA PHE A 154 -3.10 8.06 3.78
C PHE A 154 -3.74 8.27 5.15
N PHE A 155 -3.31 9.32 5.88
CA PHE A 155 -3.81 9.57 7.22
C PHE A 155 -5.30 9.88 7.22
N GLN A 156 -5.75 10.77 6.32
CA GLN A 156 -7.17 11.15 6.23
C GLN A 156 -8.06 9.94 5.94
N SER A 157 -7.64 9.07 5.02
CA SER A 157 -8.37 7.84 4.65
C SER A 157 -8.43 6.81 5.77
N ALA A 158 -7.44 6.78 6.67
CA ALA A 158 -7.36 5.85 7.80
C ALA A 158 -7.75 6.47 9.15
N SER A 159 -8.10 7.76 9.19
CA SER A 159 -8.29 8.57 10.40
C SER A 159 -9.30 7.99 11.40
N PHE A 160 -10.37 7.36 10.89
CA PHE A 160 -11.40 6.70 11.69
C PHE A 160 -10.85 5.53 12.54
N SER A 161 -9.73 4.96 12.12
CA SER A 161 -9.13 3.78 12.76
C SER A 161 -8.07 4.14 13.80
N PHE A 162 -7.54 5.37 13.78
CA PHE A 162 -6.46 5.79 14.68
C PHE A 162 -6.96 6.14 16.07
N ASN A 163 -6.18 5.73 17.08
CA ASN A 163 -6.38 6.16 18.48
C ASN A 163 -5.87 7.59 18.72
N ASN A 164 -6.08 8.14 19.92
CA ASN A 164 -5.68 9.51 20.24
C ASN A 164 -4.16 9.74 20.11
N GLN A 165 -3.34 8.80 20.60
CA GLN A 165 -1.88 8.90 20.49
C GLN A 165 -1.41 8.95 19.02
N GLN A 166 -2.03 8.15 18.15
CA GLN A 166 -1.72 8.15 16.71
C GLN A 166 -2.15 9.46 16.03
N LYS A 167 -3.28 10.05 16.46
CA LYS A 167 -3.72 11.36 15.97
C LYS A 167 -2.83 12.49 16.46
N GLU A 168 -2.32 12.42 17.69
CA GLU A 168 -1.35 13.35 18.25
C GLU A 168 0.00 13.25 17.53
N GLN A 169 0.44 12.03 17.22
CA GLN A 169 1.64 11.78 16.42
C GLN A 169 1.55 12.46 15.04
N HIS A 170 0.40 12.39 14.36
CA HIS A 170 0.19 13.08 13.07
C HIS A 170 0.34 14.61 13.15
N GLN A 171 0.15 15.21 14.33
CA GLN A 171 0.36 16.65 14.50
C GLN A 171 1.84 17.03 14.64
N GLN A 172 2.73 16.05 14.80
CA GLN A 172 4.15 16.32 15.02
C GLN A 172 4.88 16.53 13.69
N TYR A 173 5.71 17.57 13.57
CA TYR A 173 6.43 17.89 12.33
C TYR A 173 7.25 16.71 11.74
N TRP A 174 7.60 15.74 12.57
CA TRP A 174 8.46 14.61 12.23
C TRP A 174 7.75 13.36 11.71
N TRP A 175 6.42 13.25 11.84
CA TRP A 175 5.73 11.95 11.66
C TRP A 175 5.95 11.35 10.26
N MET A 176 5.91 12.18 9.22
CA MET A 176 6.11 11.75 7.84
C MET A 176 7.52 11.20 7.58
N ALA A 177 8.52 11.62 8.33
CA ALA A 177 9.87 11.10 8.19
C ALA A 177 9.95 9.61 8.59
N TYR A 178 9.22 9.22 9.64
CA TYR A 178 9.14 7.82 10.04
C TYR A 178 8.32 6.99 9.06
N GLU A 179 7.27 7.56 8.45
CA GLU A 179 6.57 6.88 7.34
C GLU A 179 7.50 6.66 6.16
N GLN A 180 8.23 7.69 5.75
CA GLN A 180 9.20 7.64 4.66
C GLN A 180 10.31 6.60 4.92
N ALA A 181 10.81 6.51 6.15
CA ALA A 181 11.79 5.52 6.54
C ALA A 181 11.21 4.10 6.54
N TYR A 182 9.96 3.93 6.99
CA TYR A 182 9.30 2.63 6.93
C TYR A 182 8.99 2.21 5.49
N THR A 183 8.70 3.16 4.58
CA THR A 183 8.64 2.89 3.12
C THR A 183 9.95 2.30 2.62
N ALA A 184 11.11 2.81 3.06
CA ALA A 184 12.40 2.25 2.68
C ALA A 184 12.53 0.77 3.07
N VAL A 185 12.11 0.42 4.28
CA VAL A 185 12.09 -0.98 4.77
C VAL A 185 11.19 -1.85 3.90
N VAL A 186 10.01 -1.35 3.54
CA VAL A 186 9.08 -2.06 2.64
C VAL A 186 9.69 -2.25 1.25
N ARG A 187 10.36 -1.25 0.68
CA ARG A 187 11.04 -1.37 -0.62
C ARG A 187 12.16 -2.39 -0.60
N LEU A 188 12.92 -2.45 0.50
CA LEU A 188 13.93 -3.50 0.67
C LEU A 188 13.30 -4.90 0.72
N LYS A 189 12.21 -5.09 1.47
CA LYS A 189 11.46 -6.37 1.50
C LYS A 189 10.93 -6.77 0.12
N GLN A 190 10.56 -5.80 -0.71
CA GLN A 190 10.15 -5.98 -2.10
C GLN A 190 11.32 -6.23 -3.06
N LYS A 191 12.56 -6.32 -2.55
CA LYS A 191 13.81 -6.46 -3.32
C LYS A 191 14.08 -5.27 -4.26
N ASN A 192 13.55 -4.09 -3.92
CA ASN A 192 13.81 -2.83 -4.62
C ASN A 192 14.79 -1.97 -3.80
N THR A 193 16.07 -2.31 -3.91
CA THR A 193 17.18 -1.67 -3.18
C THR A 193 17.41 -0.22 -3.58
N THR A 194 17.17 0.13 -4.86
CA THR A 194 17.29 1.52 -5.34
C THR A 194 16.26 2.41 -4.66
N GLU A 195 14.99 2.01 -4.64
CA GLU A 195 13.97 2.78 -3.93
C GLU A 195 14.19 2.76 -2.41
N ALA A 196 14.61 1.63 -1.83
CA ALA A 196 14.97 1.57 -0.42
C ALA A 196 16.04 2.60 -0.06
N MET A 197 17.07 2.73 -0.90
CA MET A 197 18.11 3.75 -0.75
C MET A 197 17.51 5.16 -0.76
N LEU A 198 16.75 5.50 -1.80
CA LEU A 198 16.17 6.83 -1.97
C LEU A 198 15.23 7.19 -0.81
N HIS A 199 14.33 6.29 -0.42
CA HIS A 199 13.39 6.53 0.68
C HIS A 199 14.12 6.68 2.01
N SER A 200 15.12 5.83 2.30
CA SER A 200 15.86 5.92 3.56
C SER A 200 16.58 7.25 3.70
N PHE A 201 17.19 7.74 2.62
CA PHE A 201 17.90 9.01 2.62
C PHE A 201 16.95 10.20 2.73
N ARG A 202 15.87 10.18 1.93
CA ARG A 202 14.85 11.21 1.95
C ARG A 202 14.16 11.34 3.31
N ALA A 203 14.06 10.26 4.09
CA ALA A 203 13.50 10.31 5.43
C ALA A 203 14.30 11.23 6.36
N VAL A 204 15.63 11.10 6.40
CA VAL A 204 16.49 11.92 7.28
C VAL A 204 16.65 13.34 6.72
N GLU A 205 16.90 13.49 5.42
CA GLU A 205 17.01 14.82 4.81
C GLU A 205 15.70 15.62 4.91
N GLY A 206 14.56 14.96 4.66
CA GLY A 206 13.24 15.55 4.85
C GLY A 206 12.96 15.93 6.31
N LEU A 207 13.37 15.09 7.27
CA LEU A 207 13.23 15.40 8.68
C LEU A 207 14.06 16.61 9.11
N ILE A 208 15.30 16.71 8.64
CA ILE A 208 16.16 17.87 8.89
C ILE A 208 15.46 19.13 8.40
N TYR A 209 14.90 19.10 7.19
CA TYR A 209 14.16 20.24 6.64
C TYR A 209 12.89 20.58 7.44
N GLU A 210 12.07 19.60 7.82
CA GLU A 210 10.88 19.84 8.63
C GLU A 210 11.21 20.33 10.04
N CYS A 211 12.30 19.83 10.65
CA CYS A 211 12.82 20.36 11.91
C CYS A 211 13.23 21.83 11.77
N LEU A 212 13.91 22.19 10.68
CA LEU A 212 14.28 23.60 10.43
C LEU A 212 13.04 24.49 10.27
N LYS A 213 12.03 24.02 9.54
CA LYS A 213 10.76 24.73 9.39
C LYS A 213 10.05 24.96 10.71
N HIS A 214 10.12 23.97 11.62
CA HIS A 214 9.54 24.05 12.95
C HIS A 214 10.32 25.01 13.86
N GLU A 215 11.62 24.78 14.04
CA GLU A 215 12.47 25.50 14.99
C GLU A 215 12.78 26.95 14.57
N PHE A 216 12.83 27.20 13.26
CA PHE A 216 13.24 28.48 12.70
C PHE A 216 12.15 29.19 11.91
N LYS A 217 10.88 28.85 12.16
CA LYS A 217 9.72 29.40 11.44
C LYS A 217 9.77 30.92 11.25
N ASP A 218 10.17 31.66 12.29
CA ASP A 218 10.20 33.13 12.28
C ASP A 218 11.40 33.73 11.52
N TYR A 219 12.43 32.92 11.27
CA TYR A 219 13.67 33.33 10.62
C TYR A 219 13.78 32.83 9.18
N MET A 220 12.96 31.86 8.81
CA MET A 220 13.06 31.17 7.53
C MET A 220 12.34 31.92 6.42
N VAL A 221 13.02 32.06 5.28
CA VAL A 221 12.49 32.60 4.02
C VAL A 221 12.28 31.42 3.09
N ASN A 222 11.02 31.08 2.82
CA ASN A 222 10.66 30.00 1.92
C ASN A 222 10.84 30.44 0.47
N SER A 223 11.39 29.55 -0.35
CA SER A 223 11.44 29.70 -1.80
C SER A 223 10.73 28.53 -2.46
N GLU A 224 9.91 28.81 -3.47
CA GLU A 224 9.25 27.78 -4.29
C GLU A 224 10.19 27.23 -5.38
N TYR A 225 11.18 28.01 -5.81
CA TYR A 225 12.02 27.70 -6.99
C TYR A 225 13.46 27.36 -6.64
N THR A 226 13.91 27.68 -5.43
CA THR A 226 15.30 27.51 -4.97
C THR A 226 15.33 27.04 -3.51
N TYR A 227 16.53 26.89 -2.94
CA TYR A 227 16.67 26.61 -1.51
C TYR A 227 16.12 27.76 -0.66
N SER A 228 15.36 27.43 0.38
CA SER A 228 14.99 28.35 1.45
C SER A 228 16.24 28.94 2.13
N SER A 229 16.11 30.05 2.84
CA SER A 229 17.21 30.67 3.59
C SER A 229 16.83 31.00 5.02
N LEU A 230 17.82 31.23 5.88
CA LEU A 230 17.65 31.80 7.22
C LEU A 230 18.18 33.23 7.26
N LYS A 231 17.35 34.16 7.75
CA LYS A 231 17.73 35.56 7.96
C LYS A 231 18.81 35.69 9.03
N SER A 232 19.70 36.67 8.89
CA SER A 232 20.68 37.04 9.93
C SER A 232 20.08 37.33 11.31
N SER A 233 18.80 37.70 11.41
CA SER A 233 18.11 37.88 12.69
C SER A 233 18.07 36.61 13.55
N VAL A 234 18.32 35.43 12.97
CA VAL A 234 18.49 34.17 13.69
C VAL A 234 19.64 34.21 14.71
N LEU A 235 20.67 35.03 14.43
CA LEU A 235 21.87 35.14 15.26
C LEU A 235 21.60 35.72 16.64
N THR A 236 20.50 36.45 16.82
CA THR A 236 20.07 36.95 18.13
C THR A 236 19.79 35.81 19.10
N LYS A 237 19.25 34.69 18.59
CA LYS A 237 18.93 33.50 19.39
C LYS A 237 19.99 32.41 19.27
N TYR A 238 20.64 32.30 18.11
CA TYR A 238 21.62 31.26 17.79
C TYR A 238 22.93 31.89 17.27
N PRO A 239 23.74 32.51 18.14
CA PRO A 239 24.94 33.24 17.73
C PRO A 239 26.01 32.35 17.07
N ASP A 240 26.05 31.07 17.40
CA ASP A 240 27.00 30.10 16.84
C ASP A 240 26.79 29.86 15.34
N LEU A 241 25.59 30.17 14.80
CA LEU A 241 25.34 30.11 13.36
C LEU A 241 26.10 31.19 12.58
N SER A 242 26.74 32.16 13.25
CA SER A 242 27.53 33.22 12.62
C SER A 242 28.61 32.69 11.69
N ILE A 243 29.17 31.50 11.99
CA ILE A 243 30.17 30.83 11.16
C ILE A 243 29.65 30.39 9.78
N LEU A 244 28.33 30.36 9.58
CA LEU A 244 27.68 29.96 8.33
C LEU A 244 27.35 31.16 7.43
N PHE A 245 27.46 32.39 7.94
CA PHE A 245 27.28 33.59 7.13
C PHE A 245 28.59 33.92 6.41
N VAL A 246 28.53 34.01 5.07
CA VAL A 246 29.70 34.30 4.24
C VAL A 246 30.03 35.79 4.31
N ASN A 247 31.17 36.14 4.92
CA ASN A 247 31.76 37.47 4.77
C ASN A 247 32.25 37.64 3.32
N GLY A 248 31.56 38.47 2.52
CA GLY A 248 32.06 38.87 1.19
C GLY A 248 31.04 39.02 0.07
N THR A 249 29.76 38.73 0.30
CA THR A 249 28.69 39.10 -0.65
C THR A 249 27.54 39.71 0.12
N ASN A 250 26.70 40.55 -0.51
CA ASN A 250 25.50 41.17 0.06
C ASN A 250 24.41 40.16 0.54
N LYS A 251 24.77 38.89 0.81
CA LYS A 251 23.90 37.86 1.35
C LYS A 251 23.95 37.90 2.87
N THR A 252 22.94 38.55 3.44
CA THR A 252 22.66 38.60 4.89
C THR A 252 22.04 37.32 5.44
N ASP A 253 21.95 36.25 4.63
CA ASP A 253 21.14 35.07 4.90
C ASP A 253 21.94 33.77 4.63
N ILE A 254 21.69 32.73 5.43
CA ILE A 254 22.23 31.37 5.21
C ILE A 254 21.34 30.67 4.19
N LEU A 255 21.88 30.26 3.04
CA LEU A 255 21.15 29.40 2.10
C LEU A 255 21.08 27.97 2.66
N LEU A 256 19.86 27.42 2.78
CA LEU A 256 19.63 26.07 3.31
C LEU A 256 19.77 25.01 2.22
N ASP A 257 20.95 24.90 1.62
CA ASP A 257 21.34 23.69 0.89
C ASP A 257 21.54 22.52 1.85
N SER A 258 21.65 21.28 1.33
CA SER A 258 21.74 20.09 2.19
C SER A 258 22.89 20.13 3.19
N ARG A 259 24.01 20.82 2.89
CA ARG A 259 25.17 20.91 3.80
C ARG A 259 24.89 21.90 4.92
N ASN A 260 24.38 23.07 4.56
CA ASN A 260 24.04 24.10 5.53
C ASN A 260 22.87 23.69 6.42
N GLN A 261 21.88 22.95 5.89
CA GLN A 261 20.79 22.38 6.69
C GLN A 261 21.31 21.52 7.84
N GLN A 262 22.23 20.58 7.54
CA GLN A 262 22.85 19.76 8.57
C GLN A 262 23.63 20.61 9.58
N ARG A 263 24.48 21.53 9.11
CA ARG A 263 25.30 22.36 10.00
C ARG A 263 24.47 23.25 10.91
N VAL A 264 23.36 23.80 10.42
CA VAL A 264 22.44 24.58 11.25
C VAL A 264 21.90 23.71 12.37
N ILE A 265 21.36 22.53 12.05
CA ILE A 265 20.83 21.57 13.02
C ILE A 265 21.89 21.16 14.05
N GLU A 266 23.08 20.77 13.63
CA GLU A 266 24.16 20.36 14.53
C GLU A 266 24.54 21.48 15.52
N LEU A 267 24.57 22.73 15.07
CA LEU A 267 24.91 23.89 15.90
C LEU A 267 23.74 24.36 16.79
N SER A 268 22.49 24.20 16.35
CA SER A 268 21.34 24.78 17.03
C SER A 268 20.66 23.85 18.01
N ILE A 269 20.60 22.55 17.69
CA ILE A 269 19.96 21.53 18.53
C ILE A 269 20.98 20.55 19.14
N ASN A 270 22.29 20.82 18.97
CA ASN A 270 23.39 20.08 19.60
C ASN A 270 23.34 18.56 19.35
N VAL A 271 23.13 18.18 18.09
CA VAL A 271 23.16 16.79 17.63
C VAL A 271 24.41 16.52 16.77
N ASP A 272 24.92 15.29 16.80
CA ASP A 272 26.00 14.85 15.89
C ASP A 272 25.42 13.98 14.77
N LEU A 273 25.33 14.52 13.56
CA LEU A 273 24.81 13.83 12.38
C LEU A 273 25.91 13.26 11.48
N LYS A 274 27.14 13.06 11.96
CA LYS A 274 28.24 12.46 11.15
C LYS A 274 27.87 11.11 10.55
N ASP A 275 27.11 10.31 11.30
CA ASP A 275 26.57 9.02 10.90
C ASP A 275 25.63 9.08 9.68
N TRP A 276 25.07 10.25 9.42
CA TRP A 276 24.27 10.55 8.25
C TRP A 276 25.05 11.36 7.21
N GLY A 277 25.86 12.32 7.65
CA GLY A 277 26.22 13.49 6.88
C GLY A 277 27.71 13.68 6.64
N SER A 278 28.55 12.72 7.00
CA SER A 278 29.99 12.79 6.72
C SER A 278 30.25 12.93 5.21
N ALA A 279 31.36 13.59 4.85
CA ALA A 279 31.72 13.82 3.45
C ALA A 279 31.87 12.50 2.67
N GLU A 280 32.44 11.48 3.30
CA GLU A 280 32.58 10.14 2.72
C GLU A 280 31.21 9.55 2.35
N LEU A 281 30.27 9.52 3.29
CA LEU A 281 28.93 8.97 3.07
C LEU A 281 28.19 9.75 2.00
N ARG A 282 28.19 11.08 2.07
CA ARG A 282 27.55 11.94 1.05
C ARG A 282 28.08 11.65 -0.34
N ASN A 283 29.39 11.58 -0.51
CA ASN A 283 30.02 11.29 -1.79
C ASN A 283 29.65 9.88 -2.29
N HIS A 284 29.62 8.89 -1.40
CA HIS A 284 29.24 7.53 -1.74
C HIS A 284 27.78 7.46 -2.23
N ARG A 285 26.85 8.07 -1.49
CA ARG A 285 25.44 8.18 -1.86
C ARG A 285 25.25 8.87 -3.20
N ASN A 286 25.92 10.01 -3.38
CA ASN A 286 25.85 10.77 -4.62
C ASN A 286 26.32 9.95 -5.82
N ARG A 287 27.42 9.21 -5.67
CA ARG A 287 27.93 8.30 -6.70
C ARG A 287 26.92 7.20 -7.03
N LEU A 288 26.28 6.60 -6.03
CA LEU A 288 25.26 5.57 -6.25
C LEU A 288 24.02 6.15 -6.94
N SER A 289 23.54 7.33 -6.53
CA SER A 289 22.37 7.98 -7.13
C SER A 289 22.58 8.41 -8.58
N HIS A 290 23.81 8.74 -8.97
CA HIS A 290 24.14 9.10 -10.37
C HIS A 290 24.51 7.91 -11.26
N LYS A 291 24.67 6.72 -10.68
CA LYS A 291 25.01 5.50 -11.43
C LYS A 291 23.74 4.91 -12.06
N LEU A 292 23.80 4.58 -13.34
CA LEU A 292 22.75 3.81 -14.02
C LEU A 292 22.80 2.33 -13.59
N GLY A 293 21.63 1.72 -13.44
CA GLY A 293 21.47 0.31 -13.07
C GLY A 293 21.01 0.11 -11.61
N GLY A 294 21.05 -1.14 -11.16
CA GLY A 294 20.64 -1.51 -9.80
C GLY A 294 21.74 -1.28 -8.75
N ILE A 295 21.31 -1.25 -7.49
CA ILE A 295 22.17 -1.16 -6.30
C ILE A 295 22.07 -2.50 -5.56
N SER A 296 23.19 -3.12 -5.19
CA SER A 296 23.14 -4.34 -4.36
C SER A 296 22.77 -4.01 -2.91
N GLU A 297 22.25 -4.98 -2.15
CA GLU A 297 21.98 -4.78 -0.71
C GLU A 297 23.24 -4.34 0.06
N LYS A 298 24.40 -4.91 -0.31
CA LYS A 298 25.69 -4.52 0.26
C LYS A 298 26.01 -3.04 -0.02
N GLU A 299 25.83 -2.57 -1.26
CA GLU A 299 26.02 -1.15 -1.59
C GLU A 299 25.04 -0.25 -0.84
N LEU A 300 23.77 -0.66 -0.71
CA LEU A 300 22.77 0.06 0.09
C LEU A 300 23.22 0.22 1.54
N TYR A 301 23.66 -0.85 2.20
CA TYR A 301 24.10 -0.79 3.59
C TYR A 301 25.36 0.04 3.75
N GLN A 302 26.35 -0.14 2.87
CA GLN A 302 27.60 0.63 2.91
C GLN A 302 27.40 2.13 2.66
N ALA A 303 26.33 2.51 1.95
CA ALA A 303 25.95 3.90 1.76
C ALA A 303 25.47 4.60 3.05
N TRP A 304 25.23 3.83 4.12
CA TRP A 304 24.90 4.29 5.47
C TRP A 304 26.05 4.12 6.48
N GLY A 305 27.19 3.57 6.07
CA GLY A 305 28.33 3.32 6.96
C GLY A 305 29.09 2.05 6.60
N LYS A 306 30.41 2.07 6.73
CA LYS A 306 31.25 0.85 6.56
C LYS A 306 30.98 -0.22 7.61
N ASP A 307 30.39 0.19 8.74
CA ASP A 307 29.97 -0.64 9.86
C ASP A 307 28.51 -1.10 9.77
N THR A 308 27.84 -0.82 8.65
CA THR A 308 26.48 -1.27 8.37
C THR A 308 26.55 -2.47 7.43
N TYR A 309 26.32 -3.67 7.94
CA TYR A 309 26.59 -4.92 7.21
C TYR A 309 25.34 -5.65 6.73
N ASN A 310 24.20 -5.39 7.37
CA ASN A 310 22.95 -6.08 7.14
C ASN A 310 21.76 -5.14 7.34
N GLN A 311 20.57 -5.63 7.03
CA GLN A 311 19.32 -4.87 7.18
C GLN A 311 19.11 -4.31 8.60
N LYS A 312 19.46 -5.07 9.64
CA LYS A 312 19.25 -4.63 11.02
C LYS A 312 20.13 -3.44 11.37
N ASP A 313 21.41 -3.47 10.98
CA ASP A 313 22.33 -2.35 11.19
C ASP A 313 21.84 -1.11 10.43
N TRP A 314 21.36 -1.33 9.21
CA TRP A 314 20.85 -0.27 8.33
C TRP A 314 19.61 0.41 8.89
N GLU A 315 18.59 -0.37 9.29
CA GLU A 315 17.38 0.15 9.94
C GLU A 315 17.72 0.89 11.24
N LYS A 316 18.65 0.34 12.04
CA LYS A 316 19.10 0.96 13.29
C LYS A 316 19.79 2.30 13.04
N ARG A 317 20.64 2.41 12.00
CA ARG A 317 21.30 3.67 11.65
C ARG A 317 20.28 4.74 11.25
N ILE A 318 19.32 4.39 10.40
CA ILE A 318 18.23 5.30 10.00
C ILE A 318 17.48 5.76 11.25
N LEU A 319 17.00 4.81 12.05
CA LEU A 319 16.22 5.09 13.25
C LEU A 319 16.97 5.97 14.25
N ASN A 320 18.25 5.71 14.48
CA ASN A 320 19.08 6.52 15.36
C ASN A 320 19.15 7.98 14.89
N CYS A 321 19.29 8.22 13.58
CA CYS A 321 19.28 9.59 13.05
C CYS A 321 17.92 10.27 13.28
N LEU A 322 16.81 9.57 13.03
CA LEU A 322 15.46 10.13 13.24
C LEU A 322 15.19 10.44 14.72
N ASN A 323 15.49 9.49 15.61
CA ASN A 323 15.34 9.64 17.05
C ASN A 323 16.25 10.74 17.60
N LEU A 324 17.46 10.89 17.06
CA LEU A 324 18.39 11.93 17.50
C LEU A 324 17.84 13.33 17.22
N ILE A 325 17.21 13.55 16.05
CA ILE A 325 16.64 14.86 15.69
C ILE A 325 15.34 15.14 16.46
N THR A 326 14.55 14.10 16.74
CA THR A 326 13.18 14.25 17.29
C THR A 326 13.07 13.98 18.79
N GLU A 327 14.15 13.54 19.42
CA GLU A 327 14.21 13.06 20.81
C GLU A 327 13.29 11.87 21.13
N ASN A 328 12.69 11.25 20.11
CA ASN A 328 11.90 10.05 20.26
C ASN A 328 12.74 8.85 20.70
N LYS A 329 12.08 7.87 21.33
CA LYS A 329 12.71 6.65 21.86
C LYS A 329 12.16 5.37 21.23
N PHE A 330 11.83 5.43 19.95
CA PHE A 330 11.41 4.24 19.21
C PHE A 330 12.59 3.26 19.09
N ASN A 331 12.31 1.96 19.26
CA ASN A 331 13.30 0.89 19.11
C ASN A 331 13.31 0.29 17.71
N TYR A 332 12.25 0.52 16.93
CA TYR A 332 12.12 0.06 15.54
C TYR A 332 11.39 1.08 14.68
N LEU A 333 11.72 1.14 13.38
CA LEU A 333 11.07 2.05 12.43
C LEU A 333 9.56 1.83 12.34
N TRP A 334 9.09 0.57 12.43
CA TRP A 334 7.65 0.26 12.41
C TRP A 334 6.89 0.84 13.61
N GLN A 335 7.56 1.14 14.73
CA GLN A 335 6.92 1.78 15.88
C GLN A 335 6.64 3.26 15.62
N GLY A 336 7.50 3.92 14.85
CA GLY A 336 7.33 5.31 14.44
C GLY A 336 6.41 5.49 13.23
N SER A 337 6.02 4.42 12.54
CA SER A 337 5.08 4.47 11.41
C SER A 337 3.67 4.09 11.84
N LEU A 338 2.72 4.99 11.61
CA LEU A 338 1.29 4.74 11.75
C LEU A 338 0.82 3.64 10.79
N PHE A 339 1.41 3.57 9.60
CA PHE A 339 1.05 2.60 8.57
C PHE A 339 1.31 1.15 8.98
N ALA A 340 2.31 0.87 9.82
CA ALA A 340 2.55 -0.47 10.34
C ALA A 340 1.29 -1.05 11.02
N SER A 341 0.56 -0.23 11.77
CA SER A 341 -0.70 -0.63 12.40
C SER A 341 -1.83 -0.85 11.39
N ILE A 342 -1.88 -0.05 10.32
CA ILE A 342 -2.88 -0.19 9.25
C ILE A 342 -2.66 -1.48 8.48
N HIS A 343 -1.40 -1.82 8.18
CA HIS A 343 -1.05 -3.05 7.52
C HIS A 343 -1.60 -4.28 8.25
N GLU A 344 -1.42 -4.31 9.57
CA GLU A 344 -1.92 -5.39 10.42
C GLU A 344 -3.44 -5.45 10.52
N ARG A 345 -4.11 -4.29 10.56
CA ARG A 345 -5.58 -4.21 10.56
C ARG A 345 -6.17 -4.75 9.25
N VAL A 346 -5.63 -4.35 8.11
CA VAL A 346 -6.07 -4.87 6.80
C VAL A 346 -5.85 -6.37 6.72
N ARG A 347 -4.66 -6.85 7.12
CA ARG A 347 -4.36 -8.29 7.15
C ARG A 347 -5.35 -9.06 8.02
N THR A 348 -5.66 -8.56 9.20
CA THR A 348 -6.62 -9.17 10.13
C THR A 348 -8.04 -9.17 9.55
N ALA A 349 -8.46 -8.04 8.97
CA ALA A 349 -9.77 -7.91 8.34
C ALA A 349 -9.95 -8.91 7.17
N ILE A 350 -8.94 -9.05 6.31
CA ILE A 350 -8.95 -10.03 5.21
C ILE A 350 -8.97 -11.48 5.72
N LYS A 351 -8.21 -11.81 6.78
CA LYS A 351 -8.22 -13.15 7.38
C LYS A 351 -9.59 -13.52 7.95
N ASN A 352 -10.21 -12.57 8.64
CA ASN A 352 -11.44 -12.77 9.42
C ASN A 352 -12.72 -12.53 8.62
N TYR A 353 -12.63 -12.02 7.39
CA TYR A 353 -13.80 -11.84 6.55
C TYR A 353 -14.40 -13.21 6.20
N ASN A 354 -15.62 -13.42 6.68
CA ASN A 354 -16.48 -14.53 6.31
C ASN A 354 -17.54 -14.01 5.34
N VAL A 355 -17.85 -14.76 4.29
CA VAL A 355 -18.82 -14.33 3.28
C VAL A 355 -20.26 -14.38 3.82
N VAL A 356 -20.51 -15.21 4.85
CA VAL A 356 -21.82 -15.43 5.52
C VAL A 356 -22.38 -14.14 6.13
#